data_AF-A0A2L2Z4G5-F1
#
_entry.id   AF-A0A2L2Z4G5-F1
#
_cell.length_a   1.000
_cell.length_b   1.000
_cell.length_c   1.000
_cell.angle_alpha   90.00
_cell.angle_beta   90.00
_cell.angle_gamma   90.00
#
_symmetry.space_group_name_H-M   'P 1'
#
loop_
_entity.id
_entity.type
_entity.pdbx_description
1 polymer ?
#
loop_
_entity_poly.entity_id
_entity_poly.type
_entity_poly.pdbx_seq_one_letter_code
_entity_poly.pdbx_strand_id
1 'polypeptide(L)'
;KESSDSNGAVRGSYGYTDPFGVFRHVDYVADEFGFRAEVKSNEPGMGTQSPANVQIYAEPPPAGVIVERPYYHPHGYLQGGQNGQASAQQQQKR
;
A
#
# COMPACT_ATOMS: atom_id res chain seq x y z
N LYS A 1 -2.83 11.89 11.25
CA LYS A 1 -3.20 13.26 11.67
C LYS A 1 -4.51 13.62 11.00
N GLU A 2 -5.36 14.42 11.65
CA GLU A 2 -6.65 14.84 11.12
C GLU A 2 -6.96 16.26 11.57
N SER A 3 -7.72 17.01 10.77
CA SER A 3 -8.22 18.35 11.05
C SER A 3 -9.60 18.54 10.42
N SER A 4 -10.49 19.25 11.12
CA SER A 4 -11.83 19.61 10.62
C SER A 4 -12.00 21.14 10.54
N ASP A 5 -12.81 21.62 9.60
CA ASP A 5 -13.23 23.02 9.54
C ASP A 5 -14.64 23.26 10.12
N SER A 6 -15.08 24.52 10.17
CA SER A 6 -16.39 24.92 10.71
C SER A 6 -17.59 24.40 9.90
N ASN A 7 -17.36 23.99 8.66
CA ASN A 7 -18.40 23.47 7.76
C ASN A 7 -18.49 21.94 7.83
N GLY A 8 -17.69 21.30 8.71
CA GLY A 8 -17.66 19.86 8.88
C GLY A 8 -16.81 19.13 7.84
N ALA A 9 -16.03 19.83 7.02
CA ALA A 9 -15.08 19.16 6.13
C ALA A 9 -13.90 18.63 6.96
N VAL A 10 -13.51 17.39 6.68
CA VAL A 10 -12.41 16.69 7.36
C VAL A 10 -11.30 16.41 6.37
N ARG A 11 -10.06 16.70 6.77
CA ARG A 11 -8.85 16.35 6.04
C ARG A 11 -7.90 15.64 6.96
N GLY A 12 -7.23 14.63 6.44
CA GLY A 12 -6.28 13.90 7.25
C GLY A 12 -5.32 13.08 6.43
N SER A 13 -4.41 12.47 7.16
CA SER A 13 -3.51 11.47 6.61
C SER A 13 -3.23 10.39 7.64
N TYR A 14 -3.11 9.15 7.17
CA TYR A 14 -2.65 8.03 8.00
C TYR A 14 -1.67 7.17 7.21
N GLY A 15 -0.87 6.41 7.92
CA GLY A 15 0.08 5.52 7.28
C GLY A 15 0.92 4.74 8.27
N TYR A 16 1.68 3.78 7.74
CA TYR A 16 2.65 3.00 8.47
C TYR A 16 3.84 2.66 7.59
N THR A 17 4.92 2.27 8.23
CA THR A 17 6.06 1.60 7.62
C THR A 17 6.47 0.47 8.55
N ASP A 18 6.60 -0.74 8.02
CA ASP A 18 7.05 -1.89 8.78
C ASP A 18 8.59 -2.04 8.74
N PRO A 19 9.19 -2.93 9.56
CA PRO A 19 10.65 -3.15 9.56
C PRO A 19 11.23 -3.68 8.25
N PHE A 20 10.41 -4.21 7.35
CA PHE A 20 10.82 -4.74 6.05
C PHE A 20 10.75 -3.66 4.95
N GLY A 21 10.30 -2.45 5.27
CA GLY A 21 10.16 -1.34 4.34
C GLY A 21 8.87 -1.36 3.54
N VAL A 22 7.89 -2.17 3.94
CA VAL A 22 6.53 -2.08 3.39
C VAL A 22 5.84 -0.89 4.03
N PHE A 23 5.17 -0.08 3.22
CA PHE A 23 4.47 1.11 3.67
C PHE A 23 3.10 1.26 3.03
N ARG A 24 2.26 1.99 3.74
CA ARG A 24 1.07 2.64 3.20
C ARG A 24 1.04 4.06 3.72
N HIS A 25 0.76 5.01 2.84
CA HIS A 25 0.44 6.38 3.19
C HIS A 25 -0.84 6.78 2.47
N VAL A 26 -1.78 7.38 3.19
CA VAL A 26 -3.06 7.81 2.66
C VAL A 26 -3.29 9.26 3.05
N ASP A 27 -3.57 10.10 2.06
CA ASP A 27 -4.12 11.44 2.24
C ASP A 27 -5.60 11.42 1.85
N TYR A 28 -6.47 12.01 2.68
CA TYR A 28 -7.92 11.99 2.43
C TYR A 28 -8.61 13.32 2.75
N VAL A 29 -9.73 13.53 2.07
CA VAL A 29 -10.67 14.62 2.31
C VAL A 29 -12.10 14.09 2.28
N ALA A 30 -12.92 14.53 3.23
CA ALA A 30 -14.35 14.34 3.25
C ALA A 30 -15.02 15.72 3.36
N ASP A 31 -15.77 16.11 2.33
CA ASP A 31 -16.47 17.40 2.25
C ASP A 31 -17.75 17.28 1.42
N GLU A 32 -18.32 18.41 1.00
CA GLU A 32 -19.53 18.47 0.17
C GLU A 32 -19.43 17.74 -1.17
N PHE A 33 -18.20 17.50 -1.67
CA PHE A 33 -17.94 16.73 -2.89
C PHE A 33 -17.74 15.23 -2.60
N GLY A 34 -18.07 14.78 -1.40
CA GLY A 34 -17.95 13.39 -0.96
C GLY A 34 -16.56 13.02 -0.41
N PHE A 35 -16.29 11.73 -0.30
CA PHE A 35 -15.00 11.19 0.14
C PHE A 35 -14.03 11.04 -1.04
N ARG A 36 -12.78 11.47 -0.86
CA ARG A 36 -11.69 11.32 -1.84
C ARG A 36 -10.40 11.00 -1.11
N ALA A 37 -9.58 10.14 -1.71
CA ALA A 37 -8.29 9.78 -1.12
C ALA A 37 -7.20 9.51 -2.17
N GLU A 38 -5.96 9.76 -1.78
CA GLU A 38 -4.75 9.36 -2.47
C GLU A 38 -4.02 8.33 -1.61
N VAL A 39 -3.73 7.16 -2.19
CA VAL A 39 -3.02 6.07 -1.52
C VAL A 39 -1.68 5.85 -2.21
N LYS A 40 -0.59 5.89 -1.43
CA LYS A 40 0.76 5.50 -1.85
C LYS A 40 1.15 4.25 -1.07
N SER A 41 1.49 3.16 -1.75
CA SER A 41 1.79 1.89 -1.10
C SER A 41 2.73 1.04 -1.94
N ASN A 42 3.57 0.25 -1.28
CA ASN A 42 4.34 -0.83 -1.90
C ASN A 42 3.94 -2.22 -1.37
N GLU A 43 2.69 -2.34 -0.88
CA GLU A 43 2.19 -3.59 -0.33
C GLU A 43 2.06 -4.68 -1.40
N PRO A 44 2.61 -5.88 -1.13
CA PRO A 44 2.44 -7.03 -2.02
C PRO A 44 0.97 -7.37 -2.28
N GLY A 45 0.59 -7.50 -3.55
CA GLY A 45 -0.77 -7.86 -3.94
C GLY A 45 -1.78 -6.71 -3.95
N MET A 46 -1.34 -5.47 -3.71
CA MET A 46 -2.20 -4.30 -3.87
C MET A 46 -2.47 -4.02 -5.35
N GLY A 47 -3.74 -3.99 -5.73
CA GLY A 47 -4.17 -3.57 -7.07
C GLY A 47 -4.23 -2.06 -7.21
N THR A 48 -4.30 -1.57 -8.46
CA THR A 48 -4.43 -0.14 -8.81
C THR A 48 -5.88 0.27 -9.09
N GLN A 49 -6.85 -0.46 -8.53
CA GLN A 49 -8.26 -0.14 -8.74
C GLN A 49 -8.62 1.17 -8.03
N SER A 50 -9.52 1.95 -8.62
CA SER A 50 -9.97 3.24 -8.08
C SER A 50 -11.45 3.20 -7.67
N PRO A 51 -11.84 2.42 -6.63
CA PRO A 51 -13.18 2.49 -6.10
C PRO A 51 -13.42 3.85 -5.42
N ALA A 52 -14.63 4.40 -5.52
CA ALA A 52 -15.09 5.54 -4.72
C ALA A 52 -14.14 6.76 -4.68
N ASN A 53 -13.71 7.24 -5.85
CA ASN A 53 -12.86 8.43 -6.02
C ASN A 53 -11.54 8.37 -5.23
N VAL A 54 -10.94 7.17 -5.20
CA VAL A 54 -9.63 6.88 -4.63
C VAL A 54 -8.61 6.73 -5.75
N GLN A 55 -7.50 7.46 -5.64
CA GLN A 55 -6.35 7.29 -6.52
C GLN A 55 -5.29 6.43 -5.83
N ILE A 56 -4.82 5.37 -6.48
CA ILE A 56 -3.79 4.47 -5.93
C ILE A 56 -2.51 4.61 -6.75
N TYR A 57 -1.42 4.85 -6.04
CA TYR A 57 -0.04 4.89 -6.52
C TYR A 57 0.70 3.70 -5.90
N ALA A 58 0.83 2.63 -6.68
CA ALA A 58 1.53 1.42 -6.26
C ALA A 58 3.01 1.49 -6.63
N GLU A 59 3.88 1.14 -5.68
CA GLU A 59 5.32 1.00 -5.86
C GLU A 59 5.74 -0.47 -5.72
N PRO A 60 6.87 -0.90 -6.32
CA PRO A 60 7.37 -2.26 -6.14
C PRO A 60 7.66 -2.58 -4.66
N PRO A 61 7.25 -3.75 -4.16
CA PRO A 61 7.61 -4.18 -2.81
C PRO A 61 9.13 -4.35 -2.63
N PRO A 62 9.66 -4.24 -1.40
CA PRO A 62 11.06 -4.56 -1.12
C PRO A 62 11.39 -6.01 -1.49
N ALA A 63 12.61 -6.26 -1.95
CA ALA A 63 13.06 -7.59 -2.33
C ALA A 63 12.98 -8.56 -1.13
N GLY A 64 12.40 -9.74 -1.35
CA GLY A 64 12.22 -10.77 -0.31
C GLY A 64 10.93 -10.63 0.50
N VAL A 65 10.14 -9.57 0.30
CA VAL A 65 8.78 -9.47 0.83
C VAL A 65 7.84 -10.25 -0.08
N ILE A 66 7.65 -11.53 0.24
CA ILE A 66 6.62 -12.38 -0.33
C ILE A 66 5.36 -12.31 0.55
N VAL A 67 4.18 -12.32 -0.07
CA VAL A 67 2.90 -12.36 0.65
C VAL A 67 2.85 -13.66 1.47
N GLU A 68 3.26 -13.62 2.74
CA GLU A 68 3.06 -14.74 3.67
C GLU A 68 1.58 -14.80 4.09
N ARG A 69 0.73 -15.25 3.15
CA ARG A 69 -0.64 -15.77 3.27
C ARG A 69 -1.71 -14.87 3.95
N PRO A 70 -2.92 -14.75 3.35
CA PRO A 70 -4.06 -14.11 4.00
C PRO A 70 -4.49 -14.93 5.21
N TYR A 71 -4.98 -14.26 6.25
CA TYR A 71 -5.53 -14.85 7.47
C TYR A 71 -6.68 -15.83 7.17
N TYR A 72 -6.37 -17.11 6.96
CA TYR A 72 -7.13 -18.29 7.38
C TYR A 72 -6.25 -19.55 7.17
N HIS A 73 -5.80 -20.18 8.26
CA HIS A 73 -5.28 -21.54 8.21
C HIS A 73 -6.45 -22.50 8.42
N PRO A 74 -6.68 -23.44 7.48
CA PRO A 74 -6.58 -24.84 7.87
C PRO A 74 -5.83 -25.70 6.82
N HIS A 75 -4.78 -26.38 7.31
CA HIS A 75 -4.20 -27.68 6.92
C HIS A 75 -3.84 -28.07 5.45
N GLY A 76 -2.55 -28.43 5.28
CA GLY A 76 -1.99 -29.45 4.35
C GLY A 76 -1.87 -29.02 2.88
N TYR A 77 -0.80 -29.21 2.10
CA TYR A 77 0.31 -30.16 2.11
C TYR A 77 1.59 -29.53 1.51
N LEU A 78 2.69 -30.27 1.62
CA LEU A 78 4.06 -30.05 1.16
C LEU A 78 4.25 -29.71 -0.35
N GLN A 79 5.49 -29.32 -0.69
CA GLN A 79 6.17 -29.28 -2.01
C GLN A 79 6.18 -27.88 -2.65
N GLY A 80 7.31 -27.26 -3.05
CA GLY A 80 8.70 -27.64 -3.18
C GLY A 80 9.26 -26.87 -4.39
N GLY A 81 10.39 -26.17 -4.23
CA GLY A 81 11.31 -25.85 -5.34
C GLY A 81 11.11 -24.57 -6.17
N GLN A 82 12.13 -23.71 -6.08
CA GLN A 82 12.95 -23.22 -7.21
C GLN A 82 12.56 -21.97 -8.04
N ASN A 83 13.55 -21.05 -8.07
CA ASN A 83 14.00 -20.15 -9.16
C ASN A 83 13.10 -18.93 -9.43
N GLY A 84 13.56 -17.68 -9.50
CA GLY A 84 14.85 -17.10 -9.90
C GLY A 84 14.58 -16.04 -11.00
N GLN A 85 15.41 -14.99 -11.09
CA GLN A 85 15.43 -13.91 -12.13
C GLN A 85 14.53 -12.68 -11.79
N ALA A 86 14.90 -11.40 -11.94
CA ALA A 86 16.01 -10.73 -12.63
C ALA A 86 16.21 -9.29 -12.05
N SER A 87 17.47 -8.85 -11.87
CA SER A 87 18.18 -7.79 -12.62
C SER A 87 17.93 -6.31 -12.25
N ALA A 88 18.97 -5.75 -11.60
CA ALA A 88 19.51 -4.38 -11.61
C ALA A 88 18.87 -3.26 -12.46
N GLN A 89 18.65 -2.09 -11.83
CA GLN A 89 19.04 -0.73 -12.29
C GLN A 89 19.24 0.14 -11.01
N GLN A 90 20.46 0.33 -10.49
CA GLN A 90 21.39 1.44 -10.76
C GLN A 90 20.80 2.87 -10.76
N GLN A 91 21.52 3.74 -10.01
CA GLN A 91 21.62 5.22 -10.11
C GLN A 91 20.61 6.04 -9.27
N GLN A 92 20.97 7.05 -8.47
CA GLN A 92 22.23 7.78 -8.28
C GLN A 92 22.29 8.35 -6.84
N LYS A 93 23.43 8.15 -6.18
CA LYS A 93 23.94 9.13 -5.22
C LYS A 93 24.21 10.43 -5.98
N ARG A 94 23.75 11.56 -5.45
CA ARG A 94 24.54 12.76 -5.12
C ARG A 94 23.69 13.67 -4.24
#